data_AF-A0A848WRW3-F1
#
_entry.id   AF-A0A848WRW3-F1
#
_cell.length_a   1.000
_cell.length_b   1.000
_cell.length_c   1.000
_cell.angle_alpha   90.00
_cell.angle_beta   90.00
_cell.angle_gamma   90.00
#
_symmetry.space_group_name_H-M   'P 1'
#
loop_
_entity.id
_entity.type
_entity.pdbx_description
1 polymer ?
#
loop_
_entity_poly.entity_id
_entity_poly.type
_entity_poly.pdbx_seq_one_letter_code
_entity_poly.pdbx_strand_id
1 'polypeptide(L)'
;MKPIPTRFQKKTLWSALTALGIVLIGAIAVGAIMMLGEVLSYLQPVLVPLAVAGIIAYLLEPVIIWISKKWRWKHSIAMLVVYITFLLFMAGLVIAVVVPTLGQAQEFVENREEIQGRVVKFFNDGYRDLQEKLGIPEVEKYAEKGVTWLSEEGPEIGKKIGMWIWGKLRGAFGFFGYLLGLLLVPIYLFYFLREGHTISNTWSDYLPLRASDFKDEVVGTLKEINQY
;
A
#
# COMPACT_ATOMS: atom_id res chain seq x y z
N MET A 1 13.89 67.47 -22.23
CA MET A 1 12.60 67.01 -21.66
C MET A 1 12.38 65.57 -22.10
N LYS A 2 12.20 64.60 -21.18
CA LYS A 2 11.91 63.21 -21.58
C LYS A 2 10.47 63.14 -22.13
N PRO A 3 10.23 62.54 -23.31
CA PRO A 3 8.90 62.51 -23.92
C PRO A 3 7.93 61.71 -23.03
N ILE A 4 6.76 62.29 -22.77
CA ILE A 4 5.71 61.67 -21.95
C ILE A 4 4.98 60.64 -22.82
N PRO A 5 4.88 59.37 -22.40
CA PRO A 5 4.25 58.34 -23.21
C PRO A 5 2.75 58.59 -23.40
N THR A 6 2.27 58.31 -24.62
CA THR A 6 0.86 58.45 -25.02
C THR A 6 -0.05 57.46 -24.27
N ARG A 7 -1.35 57.77 -24.13
CA ARG A 7 -2.30 56.89 -23.41
C ARG A 7 -2.36 55.48 -23.98
N PHE A 8 -2.21 55.34 -25.30
CA PHE A 8 -2.16 54.06 -25.99
C PHE A 8 -0.94 53.24 -25.58
N GLN A 9 0.26 53.85 -25.59
CA GLN A 9 1.51 53.19 -25.16
C GLN A 9 1.43 52.68 -23.72
N LYS A 10 0.85 53.46 -22.80
CA LYS A 10 0.67 53.02 -21.40
C LYS A 10 -0.26 51.81 -21.30
N LYS A 11 -1.40 51.82 -22.00
CA LYS A 11 -2.37 50.71 -21.98
C LYS A 11 -1.74 49.42 -22.50
N THR A 12 -1.02 49.50 -23.62
CA THR A 12 -0.33 48.34 -24.21
C THR A 12 0.78 47.81 -23.30
N LEU A 13 1.49 48.68 -22.58
CA LEU A 13 2.52 48.26 -21.62
C LEU A 13 1.92 47.46 -20.46
N TRP A 14 0.81 47.93 -19.88
CA TRP A 14 0.11 47.23 -18.79
C TRP A 14 -0.51 45.90 -19.26
N SER A 15 -1.07 45.84 -20.47
CA SER A 15 -1.58 44.58 -21.02
C SER A 15 -0.46 43.58 -21.29
N ALA A 16 0.68 44.03 -21.80
CA ALA A 16 1.84 43.15 -22.01
C ALA A 16 2.40 42.63 -20.67
N LEU A 17 2.47 43.48 -19.65
CA LEU A 17 2.95 43.10 -18.32
C LEU A 17 2.03 42.07 -17.64
N THR A 18 0.72 42.27 -17.74
CA THR A 18 -0.27 41.31 -17.19
C THR A 18 -0.27 39.99 -17.95
N ALA A 19 -0.18 40.02 -19.28
CA ALA A 19 -0.04 38.81 -20.10
C ALA A 19 1.25 38.04 -19.75
N LEU A 20 2.38 38.74 -19.58
CA LEU A 20 3.65 38.13 -19.14
C LEU A 20 3.52 37.54 -17.74
N GLY A 21 2.85 38.22 -16.81
CA GLY A 21 2.59 37.72 -15.46
C GLY A 21 1.78 36.42 -15.48
N ILE A 22 0.70 36.35 -16.28
CA ILE A 22 -0.12 35.14 -16.42
C ILE A 22 0.70 33.99 -17.00
N VAL A 23 1.48 34.24 -18.05
CA VAL A 23 2.35 33.23 -18.66
C VAL A 23 3.39 32.73 -17.66
N LEU A 24 3.99 33.63 -16.88
CA LEU A 24 5.00 33.27 -15.88
C LEU A 24 4.40 32.43 -14.74
N ILE A 25 3.22 32.81 -14.24
CA ILE A 25 2.50 32.02 -13.22
C ILE A 25 2.13 30.64 -13.79
N GLY A 26 1.61 30.58 -15.02
CA GLY A 26 1.28 29.32 -15.68
C GLY A 26 2.52 28.42 -15.85
N ALA A 27 3.64 28.99 -16.28
CA ALA A 27 4.90 28.25 -16.44
C ALA A 27 5.42 27.71 -15.11
N ILE A 28 5.35 28.51 -14.02
CA ILE A 28 5.73 28.06 -12.67
C ILE A 28 4.80 26.95 -12.19
N ALA A 29 3.48 27.09 -12.39
CA ALA A 29 2.51 26.08 -11.98
C ALA A 29 2.75 24.74 -12.70
N VAL A 30 2.94 24.78 -14.02
CA VAL A 30 3.27 23.58 -14.81
C VAL A 30 4.60 22.98 -14.35
N GLY A 31 5.63 23.81 -14.16
CA GLY A 31 6.93 23.36 -13.65
C GLY A 31 6.82 22.71 -12.27
N ALA A 32 6.01 23.27 -11.36
CA ALA A 32 5.77 22.72 -10.04
C ALA A 32 5.05 21.37 -10.12
N ILE A 33 4.03 21.23 -10.97
CA ILE A 33 3.31 19.95 -11.18
C ILE A 33 4.26 18.89 -11.73
N MET A 34 5.09 19.25 -12.71
CA MET A 34 6.07 18.32 -13.29
C MET A 34 7.10 17.88 -12.25
N MET A 35 7.65 18.83 -11.48
CA MET A 35 8.62 18.53 -10.41
C MET A 35 8.01 17.65 -9.32
N LEU A 36 6.76 17.92 -8.93
CA LEU A 36 6.02 17.06 -8.00
C LEU A 36 5.83 15.66 -8.57
N GLY A 37 5.49 15.54 -9.86
CA GLY A 37 5.38 14.26 -10.55
C GLY A 37 6.69 13.47 -10.54
N GLU A 38 7.82 14.14 -10.79
CA GLU A 38 9.14 13.52 -10.74
C GLU A 38 9.49 13.05 -9.32
N VAL A 39 9.28 13.89 -8.30
CA VAL A 39 9.49 13.53 -6.89
C VAL A 39 8.63 12.34 -6.51
N LEU A 40 7.33 12.33 -6.85
CA LEU A 40 6.44 11.19 -6.59
C LEU A 40 6.89 9.92 -7.31
N SER A 41 7.34 10.03 -8.56
CA SER A 41 7.87 8.89 -9.32
C SER A 41 9.14 8.32 -8.67
N TYR A 42 9.98 9.18 -8.07
CA TYR A 42 11.15 8.77 -7.32
C TYR A 42 10.79 8.10 -5.98
N LEU A 43 9.72 8.55 -5.32
CA LEU A 43 9.21 7.94 -4.08
C LEU A 43 8.38 6.68 -4.31
N GLN A 44 7.83 6.48 -5.51
CA GLN A 44 6.96 5.35 -5.86
C GLN A 44 7.49 3.97 -5.41
N PRO A 45 8.80 3.65 -5.53
CA PRO A 45 9.36 2.38 -5.06
C PRO A 45 9.20 2.14 -3.55
N VAL A 46 9.06 3.21 -2.76
CA VAL A 46 8.88 3.17 -1.30
C VAL A 46 7.40 3.26 -0.93
N LEU A 47 6.61 4.04 -1.68
CA LEU A 47 5.17 4.20 -1.46
C LEU A 47 4.40 2.90 -1.65
N VAL A 48 4.78 2.05 -2.62
CA VAL A 48 4.08 0.78 -2.85
C VAL A 48 4.26 -0.20 -1.68
N PRO A 49 5.49 -0.52 -1.21
CA PRO A 49 5.69 -1.31 0.01
C PRO A 49 4.95 -0.75 1.23
N LEU A 50 4.94 0.57 1.39
CA LEU A 50 4.23 1.25 2.46
C LEU A 50 2.72 1.00 2.39
N ALA A 51 2.11 1.23 1.22
CA ALA A 51 0.67 1.02 1.03
C ALA A 51 0.28 -0.45 1.26
N VAL A 52 1.06 -1.39 0.72
CA VAL A 52 0.85 -2.84 0.92
C VAL A 52 0.93 -3.19 2.40
N ALA A 53 1.96 -2.70 3.10
CA ALA A 53 2.10 -2.92 4.54
C ALA A 53 0.92 -2.34 5.33
N GLY A 54 0.41 -1.17 4.94
CA GLY A 54 -0.77 -0.55 5.57
C GLY A 54 -2.04 -1.40 5.39
N ILE A 55 -2.29 -1.89 4.17
CA ILE A 55 -3.41 -2.80 3.89
C ILE A 55 -3.28 -4.09 4.72
N ILE A 56 -2.09 -4.70 4.74
CA ILE A 56 -1.86 -5.93 5.52
C ILE A 56 -2.01 -5.66 7.01
N ALA A 57 -1.50 -4.53 7.52
CA ALA A 57 -1.64 -4.15 8.91
C ALA A 57 -3.11 -4.08 9.32
N TYR A 58 -3.93 -3.41 8.49
CA TYR A 58 -5.37 -3.31 8.69
C TYR A 58 -6.06 -4.69 8.69
N LEU A 59 -5.63 -5.61 7.81
CA LEU A 59 -6.16 -6.97 7.76
C LEU A 59 -5.73 -7.82 8.97
N LEU A 60 -4.54 -7.59 9.53
CA LEU A 60 -4.02 -8.34 10.67
C LEU A 60 -4.49 -7.80 12.03
N GLU A 61 -4.88 -6.53 12.09
CA GLU A 61 -5.42 -5.89 13.30
C GLU A 61 -6.59 -6.67 13.96
N PRO A 62 -7.65 -7.10 13.25
CA PRO A 62 -8.72 -7.89 13.86
C PRO A 62 -8.21 -9.21 14.44
N VAL A 63 -7.20 -9.83 13.79
CA VAL A 63 -6.57 -11.07 14.27
C VAL A 63 -5.81 -10.82 15.58
N ILE A 64 -5.08 -9.70 15.67
CA ILE A 64 -4.36 -9.31 16.88
C ILE A 64 -5.33 -9.04 18.04
N ILE A 65 -6.43 -8.33 17.78
CA ILE A 65 -7.46 -8.06 18.78
C ILE A 65 -8.14 -9.36 19.23
N TRP A 66 -8.43 -10.26 18.30
CA TRP A 66 -9.03 -11.56 18.62
C TRP A 66 -8.10 -12.42 19.48
N ILE A 67 -6.83 -12.55 19.11
CA ILE A 67 -5.83 -13.32 19.87
C ILE A 67 -5.62 -12.71 21.26
N SER A 68 -5.46 -11.38 21.35
CA SER A 68 -5.26 -10.70 22.63
C SER A 68 -6.44 -10.88 23.57
N LYS A 69 -7.69 -10.82 23.07
CA LYS A 69 -8.89 -11.07 23.87
C LYS A 69 -9.01 -12.54 24.27
N LYS A 70 -8.79 -13.48 23.34
CA LYS A 70 -8.94 -14.92 23.57
C LYS A 70 -7.92 -15.45 24.60
N TRP A 71 -6.67 -14.99 24.51
CA TRP A 71 -5.57 -15.45 25.38
C TRP A 71 -5.26 -14.48 26.53
N ARG A 72 -6.02 -13.38 26.66
CA ARG A 72 -5.80 -12.29 27.63
C ARG A 72 -4.38 -11.72 27.60
N TRP A 73 -3.73 -11.77 26.44
CA TRP A 73 -2.38 -11.24 26.25
C TRP A 73 -2.38 -9.73 26.12
N LYS A 74 -1.28 -9.10 26.53
CA LYS A 74 -1.03 -7.69 26.21
C LYS A 74 -1.02 -7.53 24.69
N HIS A 75 -1.59 -6.44 24.18
CA HIS A 75 -1.68 -6.16 22.75
C HIS A 75 -0.33 -6.33 22.03
N SER A 76 0.76 -5.86 22.65
CA SER A 76 2.12 -5.99 22.09
C SER A 76 2.59 -7.44 21.90
N ILE A 77 2.18 -8.38 22.76
CA ILE A 77 2.55 -9.80 22.64
C ILE A 77 1.76 -10.45 21.51
N ALA A 78 0.44 -10.19 21.46
CA ALA A 78 -0.41 -10.69 20.37
C ALA A 78 0.08 -10.16 19.02
N MET A 79 0.43 -8.87 18.94
CA MET A 79 1.02 -8.25 17.76
C MET A 79 2.34 -8.91 17.36
N LEU A 80 3.26 -9.14 18.31
CA LEU A 80 4.54 -9.79 18.02
C LEU A 80 4.35 -11.22 17.49
N VAL A 81 3.47 -12.00 18.10
CA VAL A 81 3.18 -13.37 17.63
C VAL A 81 2.61 -13.37 16.22
N VAL A 82 1.61 -12.53 15.94
CA VAL A 82 1.02 -12.40 14.60
C VAL A 82 2.08 -11.96 13.59
N TYR A 83 2.92 -10.99 13.94
CA TYR A 83 3.99 -10.51 13.08
C TYR A 83 5.02 -11.59 12.78
N ILE A 84 5.48 -12.36 13.78
CA ILE A 84 6.42 -13.47 13.58
C ILE A 84 5.80 -14.57 12.73
N THR A 85 4.54 -14.94 12.98
CA THR A 85 3.83 -15.91 12.15
C THR A 85 3.72 -15.42 10.70
N PHE A 86 3.38 -14.15 10.50
CA PHE A 86 3.33 -13.54 9.17
C PHE A 86 4.71 -13.52 8.49
N LEU A 87 5.78 -13.21 9.22
CA LEU A 87 7.15 -13.26 8.69
C LEU A 87 7.55 -14.67 8.24
N LEU A 88 7.25 -15.69 9.05
CA LEU A 88 7.54 -17.08 8.71
C LEU A 88 6.74 -17.51 7.48
N PHE A 89 5.46 -17.13 7.41
CA PHE A 89 4.61 -17.36 6.24
C PHE A 89 5.17 -16.67 4.99
N MET A 90 5.55 -15.40 5.08
CA MET A 90 6.16 -14.64 3.99
C MET A 90 7.49 -15.25 3.54
N ALA A 91 8.37 -15.63 4.47
CA ALA A 91 9.63 -16.29 4.15
C ALA A 91 9.38 -17.64 3.44
N GLY A 92 8.41 -18.41 3.93
CA GLY A 92 7.97 -19.65 3.29
C GLY A 92 7.46 -19.43 1.87
N LEU A 93 6.62 -18.42 1.64
CA LEU A 93 6.14 -18.05 0.31
C LEU A 93 7.26 -17.59 -0.61
N VAL A 94 8.18 -16.76 -0.13
CA VAL A 94 9.33 -16.31 -0.93
C VAL A 94 10.18 -17.51 -1.33
N ILE A 95 10.47 -18.44 -0.43
CA ILE A 95 11.21 -19.66 -0.77
C ILE A 95 10.42 -20.49 -1.79
N ALA A 96 9.12 -20.69 -1.58
CA ALA A 96 8.27 -21.48 -2.46
C ALA A 96 8.09 -20.89 -3.87
N VAL A 97 8.18 -19.57 -4.02
CA VAL A 97 8.07 -18.90 -5.32
C VAL A 97 9.44 -18.68 -5.97
N VAL A 98 10.40 -18.15 -5.21
CA VAL A 98 11.71 -17.75 -5.75
C VAL A 98 12.55 -18.98 -6.10
N VAL A 99 12.62 -20.00 -5.24
CA VAL A 99 13.49 -21.17 -5.50
C VAL A 99 13.13 -21.89 -6.79
N PRO A 100 11.86 -22.24 -7.09
CA PRO A 100 11.50 -22.83 -8.38
C PRO A 100 11.77 -21.86 -9.55
N THR A 101 11.55 -20.56 -9.37
CA THR A 101 11.74 -19.59 -10.46
C THR A 101 13.21 -19.43 -10.92
N LEU A 102 14.19 -19.83 -10.12
CA LEU A 102 15.62 -19.72 -10.48
C LEU A 102 16.07 -20.76 -11.52
N GLY A 103 15.33 -21.86 -11.71
CA GLY A 103 15.69 -22.91 -12.67
C GLY A 103 14.52 -23.42 -13.54
N GLN A 104 13.28 -23.10 -13.21
CA GLN A 104 12.09 -23.82 -13.69
C GLN A 104 10.92 -22.88 -14.04
N ALA A 105 11.19 -21.68 -14.56
CA ALA A 105 10.14 -20.72 -14.91
C ALA A 105 9.09 -21.25 -15.91
N GLN A 106 9.42 -22.30 -16.69
CA GLN A 106 8.48 -22.99 -17.60
C GLN A 106 7.64 -24.07 -16.88
N GLU A 107 8.20 -24.80 -15.91
CA GLU A 107 7.47 -25.81 -15.11
C GLU A 107 6.50 -25.18 -14.08
N PHE A 108 6.72 -23.93 -13.64
CA PHE A 108 5.78 -23.23 -12.74
C PHE A 108 4.40 -22.98 -13.39
N VAL A 109 4.34 -22.93 -14.72
CA VAL A 109 3.09 -22.83 -15.48
C VAL A 109 2.39 -24.18 -15.58
N GLU A 110 3.14 -25.29 -15.67
CA GLU A 110 2.59 -26.66 -15.67
C GLU A 110 2.15 -27.11 -14.27
N ASN A 111 2.89 -26.76 -13.23
CA ASN A 111 2.55 -27.11 -11.84
C ASN A 111 1.48 -26.19 -11.21
N ARG A 112 0.86 -25.29 -11.98
CA ARG A 112 -0.18 -24.37 -11.48
C ARG A 112 -1.38 -25.10 -10.86
N GLU A 113 -1.78 -26.23 -11.45
CA GLU A 113 -2.92 -27.03 -11.01
C GLU A 113 -2.59 -27.76 -9.70
N GLU A 114 -1.34 -28.18 -9.54
CA GLU A 114 -0.84 -28.77 -8.28
C GLU A 114 -0.70 -27.73 -7.16
N ILE A 115 -0.22 -26.53 -7.47
CA ILE A 115 -0.13 -25.42 -6.50
C ILE A 115 -1.54 -25.01 -6.06
N GLN A 116 -2.48 -24.84 -6.98
CA GLN A 116 -3.88 -24.58 -6.66
C GLN A 116 -4.45 -25.67 -5.77
N GLY A 117 -4.23 -26.94 -6.13
CA GLY A 117 -4.68 -28.08 -5.33
C GLY A 117 -4.10 -28.09 -3.91
N ARG A 118 -2.84 -27.72 -3.72
CA ARG A 118 -2.21 -27.65 -2.39
C ARG A 118 -2.72 -26.48 -1.56
N VAL A 119 -2.91 -25.30 -2.15
CA VAL A 119 -3.43 -24.14 -1.41
C VAL A 119 -4.89 -24.38 -1.02
N VAL A 120 -5.71 -24.91 -1.93
CA VAL A 120 -7.11 -25.26 -1.64
C VAL A 120 -7.20 -26.34 -0.55
N LYS A 121 -6.35 -27.38 -0.60
CA LYS A 121 -6.28 -28.39 0.46
C LYS A 121 -5.87 -27.80 1.81
N PHE A 122 -4.85 -26.95 1.85
CA PHE A 122 -4.40 -26.31 3.09
C PHE A 122 -5.50 -25.43 3.71
N PHE A 123 -6.23 -24.68 2.89
CA PHE A 123 -7.39 -23.90 3.34
C PHE A 123 -8.52 -24.79 3.87
N ASN A 124 -8.87 -25.85 3.14
CA ASN A 124 -9.90 -26.79 3.55
C ASN A 124 -9.54 -27.54 4.85
N ASP A 125 -8.28 -27.96 5.00
CA ASP A 125 -7.79 -28.65 6.20
C ASP A 125 -7.72 -27.71 7.40
N GLY A 126 -7.22 -26.49 7.22
CA GLY A 126 -7.19 -25.46 8.27
C GLY A 126 -8.59 -25.03 8.70
N TYR A 127 -9.52 -24.92 7.74
CA TYR A 127 -10.93 -24.66 8.02
C TYR A 127 -11.57 -25.79 8.82
N ARG A 128 -11.40 -27.06 8.41
CA ARG A 128 -11.97 -28.21 9.11
C ARG A 128 -11.48 -28.33 10.55
N ASP A 129 -10.17 -28.14 10.79
CA ASP A 129 -9.59 -28.16 12.14
C ASP A 129 -10.10 -26.99 13.01
N LEU A 130 -10.37 -25.84 12.39
CA LEU A 130 -10.93 -24.67 13.07
C LEU A 130 -12.43 -24.85 13.38
N GLN A 131 -13.20 -25.42 12.45
CA GLN A 131 -14.63 -25.71 12.60
C GLN A 131 -14.86 -26.77 13.68
N GLU A 132 -14.05 -27.84 13.70
CA GLU A 132 -14.14 -28.92 14.69
C GLU A 132 -13.85 -28.42 16.12
N LYS A 133 -12.91 -27.47 16.26
CA LYS A 133 -12.53 -26.90 17.57
C LYS A 133 -13.44 -25.77 18.07
N LEU A 134 -14.11 -25.04 17.17
CA LEU A 134 -14.92 -23.87 17.52
C LEU A 134 -16.43 -24.09 17.36
N GLY A 135 -16.87 -25.04 16.54
CA GLY A 135 -18.29 -25.38 16.35
C GLY A 135 -19.15 -24.25 15.77
N ILE A 136 -18.55 -23.25 15.10
CA ILE A 136 -19.26 -22.06 14.61
C ILE A 136 -19.68 -22.27 13.14
N PRO A 137 -20.99 -22.32 12.81
CA PRO A 137 -21.48 -22.57 11.46
C PRO A 137 -21.26 -21.41 10.49
N GLU A 138 -21.11 -20.17 10.98
CA GLU A 138 -20.79 -19.02 10.12
C GLU A 138 -19.43 -19.13 9.43
N VAL A 139 -18.48 -19.87 10.00
CA VAL A 139 -17.14 -20.04 9.43
C VAL A 139 -17.20 -20.80 8.10
N GLU A 140 -18.19 -21.69 7.91
CA GLU A 140 -18.40 -22.46 6.66
C GLU A 140 -18.67 -21.56 5.47
N LYS A 141 -19.62 -20.65 5.65
CA LYS A 141 -20.04 -19.70 4.63
C LYS A 141 -18.89 -18.79 4.17
N TYR A 142 -18.04 -18.35 5.10
CA TYR A 142 -16.88 -17.52 4.77
C TYR A 142 -15.71 -18.33 4.18
N ALA A 143 -15.52 -19.57 4.64
CA ALA A 143 -14.48 -20.45 4.13
C ALA A 143 -14.73 -20.87 2.67
N GLU A 144 -15.95 -21.30 2.34
CA GLU A 144 -16.34 -21.65 0.96
C GLU A 144 -16.18 -20.46 0.01
N LYS A 145 -16.60 -19.27 0.45
CA LYS A 145 -16.45 -18.03 -0.32
C LYS A 145 -14.98 -17.69 -0.55
N GLY A 146 -14.13 -17.91 0.46
CA GLY A 146 -12.68 -17.70 0.35
C GLY A 146 -12.01 -18.68 -0.63
N VAL A 147 -12.38 -19.97 -0.57
CA VAL A 147 -11.86 -21.00 -1.48
C VAL A 147 -12.29 -20.74 -2.93
N THR A 148 -13.54 -20.32 -3.13
CA THR A 148 -14.08 -19.99 -4.46
C THR A 148 -13.39 -18.76 -5.04
N TRP A 149 -13.30 -17.66 -4.28
CA TRP A 149 -12.58 -16.46 -4.70
C TRP A 149 -11.11 -16.74 -5.04
N LEU A 150 -10.43 -17.55 -4.22
CA LEU A 150 -9.04 -17.94 -4.47
C LEU A 150 -8.89 -18.76 -5.75
N SER A 151 -9.83 -19.66 -6.03
CA SER A 151 -9.80 -20.51 -7.22
C SER A 151 -10.08 -19.70 -8.50
N GLU A 152 -10.97 -18.72 -8.41
CA GLU A 152 -11.40 -17.88 -9.55
C GLU A 152 -10.43 -16.72 -9.82
N GLU A 153 -10.05 -15.95 -8.80
CA GLU A 153 -9.22 -14.74 -8.96
C GLU A 153 -7.75 -14.94 -8.63
N GLY A 154 -7.41 -15.93 -7.79
CA GLY A 154 -6.03 -16.22 -7.40
C GLY A 154 -5.07 -16.41 -8.59
N PRO A 155 -5.45 -17.11 -9.68
CA PRO A 155 -4.57 -17.31 -10.84
C PRO A 155 -4.30 -16.00 -11.61
N GLU A 156 -5.32 -15.17 -11.76
CA GLU A 156 -5.23 -13.84 -12.40
C GLU A 156 -4.33 -12.91 -11.59
N ILE A 157 -4.52 -12.85 -10.27
CA ILE A 157 -3.70 -12.06 -9.33
C ILE A 157 -2.26 -12.56 -9.35
N GLY A 158 -2.05 -13.88 -9.28
CA GLY A 158 -0.73 -14.50 -9.35
C GLY A 158 0.00 -14.18 -10.65
N LYS A 159 -0.71 -14.21 -11.79
CA LYS A 159 -0.14 -13.86 -13.11
C LYS A 159 0.25 -12.38 -13.18
N LYS A 160 -0.58 -11.46 -12.68
CA LYS A 160 -0.30 -10.01 -12.65
C LYS A 160 0.91 -9.70 -11.75
N ILE A 161 0.93 -10.29 -10.55
CA ILE A 161 2.07 -10.17 -9.61
C ILE A 161 3.34 -10.75 -10.25
N GLY A 162 3.27 -11.96 -10.81
CA GLY A 162 4.41 -12.62 -11.45
C GLY A 162 4.96 -11.79 -12.62
N MET A 163 4.10 -11.29 -13.50
CA MET A 163 4.50 -10.46 -14.64
C MET A 163 5.14 -9.13 -14.19
N TRP A 164 4.60 -8.50 -13.14
CA TRP A 164 5.18 -7.30 -12.54
C TRP A 164 6.55 -7.58 -11.91
N ILE A 165 6.70 -8.69 -11.18
CA ILE A 165 7.98 -9.13 -10.60
C ILE A 165 9.01 -9.37 -11.71
N TRP A 166 8.67 -10.18 -12.72
CA TRP A 166 9.56 -10.50 -13.84
C TRP A 166 9.93 -9.27 -14.67
N GLY A 167 8.97 -8.36 -14.90
CA GLY A 167 9.22 -7.10 -15.60
C GLY A 167 10.20 -6.20 -14.85
N LYS A 168 10.13 -6.18 -13.51
CA LYS A 168 11.07 -5.42 -12.67
C LYS A 168 12.44 -6.07 -12.54
N LEU A 169 12.50 -7.39 -12.37
CA LEU A 169 13.76 -8.13 -12.21
C LEU A 169 14.64 -8.11 -13.47
N ARG A 170 14.07 -7.98 -14.66
CA ARG A 170 14.82 -7.86 -15.94
C ARG A 170 15.43 -6.47 -16.17
N GLY A 171 15.10 -5.46 -15.36
CA GLY A 171 15.70 -4.12 -15.43
C GLY A 171 17.07 -4.07 -14.72
N ALA A 172 17.96 -3.17 -15.16
CA ALA A 172 19.34 -3.06 -14.67
C ALA A 172 19.50 -2.77 -13.15
N PHE A 173 18.43 -2.34 -12.46
CA PHE A 173 18.38 -2.11 -11.01
C PHE A 173 17.40 -3.07 -10.27
N GLY A 174 16.85 -4.06 -10.96
CA GLY A 174 15.67 -4.83 -10.54
C GLY A 174 15.84 -5.66 -9.27
N PHE A 175 16.97 -6.35 -9.13
CA PHE A 175 17.20 -7.27 -8.01
C PHE A 175 17.40 -6.54 -6.67
N PHE A 176 18.22 -5.49 -6.66
CA PHE A 176 18.47 -4.71 -5.44
C PHE A 176 17.25 -3.88 -5.03
N GLY A 177 16.53 -3.28 -5.99
CA GLY A 177 15.27 -2.58 -5.71
C GLY A 177 14.19 -3.51 -5.15
N TYR A 178 14.12 -4.75 -5.65
CA TYR A 178 13.23 -5.78 -5.11
C TYR A 178 13.62 -6.20 -3.69
N LEU A 179 14.91 -6.45 -3.42
CA LEU A 179 15.39 -6.78 -2.08
C LEU A 179 15.07 -5.67 -1.08
N LEU A 180 15.32 -4.42 -1.46
CA LEU A 180 14.96 -3.26 -0.64
C LEU A 180 13.44 -3.21 -0.41
N GLY A 181 12.62 -3.35 -1.45
CA GLY A 181 11.16 -3.36 -1.31
C GLY A 181 10.64 -4.51 -0.45
N LEU A 182 11.17 -5.72 -0.62
CA LEU A 182 10.83 -6.90 0.16
C LEU A 182 11.21 -6.74 1.63
N LEU A 183 12.33 -6.08 1.91
CA LEU A 183 12.79 -5.79 3.27
C LEU A 183 11.97 -4.66 3.91
N LEU A 184 11.52 -3.68 3.10
CA LEU A 184 10.68 -2.57 3.57
C LEU A 184 9.28 -3.01 4.01
N VAL A 185 8.63 -3.95 3.31
CA VAL A 185 7.28 -4.42 3.66
C VAL A 185 7.18 -4.90 5.13
N PRO A 186 8.00 -5.86 5.62
CA PRO A 186 7.92 -6.31 6.99
C PRO A 186 8.33 -5.21 7.99
N ILE A 187 9.27 -4.33 7.64
CA ILE A 187 9.61 -3.18 8.48
C ILE A 187 8.40 -2.26 8.66
N TYR A 188 7.75 -1.86 7.56
CA TYR A 188 6.57 -1.00 7.62
C TYR A 188 5.38 -1.69 8.27
N LEU A 189 5.22 -2.99 8.04
CA LEU A 189 4.18 -3.76 8.71
C LEU A 189 4.39 -3.77 10.22
N PHE A 190 5.61 -4.04 10.68
CA PHE A 190 5.94 -3.96 12.11
C PHE A 190 5.65 -2.56 12.67
N TYR A 191 6.03 -1.53 11.94
CA TYR A 191 5.79 -0.14 12.31
C TYR A 191 4.29 0.16 12.44
N PHE A 192 3.48 -0.19 11.43
CA PHE A 192 2.03 0.02 11.46
C PHE A 192 1.33 -0.81 12.53
N LEU A 193 1.74 -2.05 12.76
CA LEU A 193 1.17 -2.88 13.83
C LEU A 193 1.54 -2.37 15.23
N ARG A 194 2.71 -1.74 15.37
CA ARG A 194 3.18 -1.18 16.65
C ARG A 194 2.61 0.20 16.94
N GLU A 195 2.56 1.06 15.93
CA GLU A 195 2.30 2.50 16.09
C GLU A 195 1.05 2.97 15.33
N GLY A 196 0.34 2.09 14.62
CA GLY A 196 -0.83 2.43 13.79
C GLY A 196 -1.89 3.24 14.52
N HIS A 197 -2.22 2.87 15.76
CA HIS A 197 -3.17 3.63 16.58
C HIS A 197 -2.66 5.04 16.94
N THR A 198 -1.36 5.21 17.14
CA THR A 198 -0.75 6.53 17.42
C THR A 198 -0.73 7.39 16.16
N ILE A 199 -0.39 6.80 15.01
CA ILE A 199 -0.34 7.48 13.71
C ILE A 199 -1.73 7.99 13.31
N SER A 200 -2.77 7.18 13.50
CA SER A 200 -4.16 7.57 13.22
C SER A 200 -4.69 8.68 14.14
N ASN A 201 -4.08 8.90 15.31
CA ASN A 201 -4.50 9.95 16.25
C ASN A 201 -3.74 11.26 16.07
N THR A 202 -2.52 11.22 15.52
CA THR A 202 -1.61 12.38 15.39
C THR A 202 -1.41 12.83 13.93
N TRP A 203 -2.03 12.17 12.94
CA TRP A 203 -1.83 12.48 11.51
C TRP A 203 -2.10 13.96 11.14
N SER A 204 -2.98 14.65 11.87
CA SER A 204 -3.31 16.08 11.67
C SER A 204 -2.13 17.03 11.89
N ASP A 205 -1.17 16.60 12.71
CA ASP A 205 -0.03 17.42 13.13
C ASP A 205 1.13 17.33 12.13
N TYR A 206 1.15 16.25 11.33
CA TYR A 206 2.15 16.03 10.28
C TYR A 206 1.83 16.73 8.96
N LEU A 207 0.61 17.27 8.80
CA LEU A 207 0.27 18.07 7.62
C LEU A 207 0.95 19.45 7.70
N PRO A 208 1.85 19.79 6.75
CA PRO A 208 2.43 21.13 6.63
C PRO A 208 1.42 22.12 6.02
N LEU A 209 0.16 22.01 6.42
CA LEU A 209 -0.84 23.03 6.18
C LEU A 209 -0.60 24.11 7.23
N ARG A 210 -0.33 25.33 6.75
CA ARG A 210 -0.30 26.54 7.57
C ARG A 210 -1.59 26.57 8.40
N ALA A 211 -1.49 26.79 9.71
CA ALA A 211 -2.67 26.95 10.57
C ALA A 211 -3.56 28.05 9.97
N SER A 212 -4.69 27.63 9.39
CA SER A 212 -5.66 28.47 8.70
C SER A 212 -7.00 27.77 8.77
N ASP A 213 -8.09 28.54 8.70
CA ASP A 213 -9.46 28.04 8.88
C ASP A 213 -9.81 26.86 7.95
N PHE A 214 -9.22 26.81 6.75
CA PHE A 214 -9.39 25.70 5.81
C PHE A 214 -8.79 24.37 6.31
N LYS A 215 -7.66 24.40 7.01
CA LYS A 215 -7.07 23.20 7.63
C LYS A 215 -8.03 22.66 8.69
N ASP A 216 -8.59 23.56 9.49
CA ASP A 216 -9.44 23.19 10.62
C ASP A 216 -10.79 22.63 10.15
N GLU A 217 -11.37 23.16 9.06
CA GLU A 217 -12.56 22.58 8.41
C GLU A 217 -12.31 21.19 7.82
N VAL A 218 -11.19 21.01 7.12
CA VAL A 218 -10.84 19.70 6.53
C VAL A 218 -10.55 18.66 7.62
N VAL A 219 -9.85 19.04 8.69
CA VAL A 219 -9.59 18.14 9.83
C VAL A 219 -10.88 17.86 10.61
N GLY A 220 -11.77 18.84 10.75
CA GLY A 220 -13.06 18.69 11.42
C GLY A 220 -13.97 17.70 10.70
N THR A 221 -14.16 17.88 9.39
CA THR A 221 -14.99 16.99 8.55
C THR A 221 -14.46 15.55 8.53
N LEU A 222 -13.14 15.37 8.40
CA LEU A 222 -12.53 14.03 8.44
C LEU A 222 -12.65 13.35 9.82
N LYS A 223 -12.57 14.12 10.92
CA LYS A 223 -12.79 13.58 12.27
C LYS A 223 -14.24 13.20 12.51
N GLU A 224 -15.19 13.97 12.01
CA GLU A 224 -16.63 13.69 12.12
C GLU A 224 -17.01 12.41 11.37
N ILE A 225 -16.42 12.18 10.19
CA ILE A 225 -16.60 10.95 9.40
C ILE A 225 -15.98 9.73 10.12
N ASN A 226 -14.84 9.89 10.80
CA ASN A 226 -14.16 8.80 11.50
C ASN A 226 -14.77 8.46 12.89
N GLN A 227 -15.75 9.25 13.35
CA GLN A 227 -16.51 8.97 14.58
C GLN A 227 -17.83 8.19 14.33
N TYR A 228 -18.13 7.88 13.07
CA TYR A 228 -19.20 6.97 12.65
C TYR A 228 -18.65 5.60 12.26
#